data_AF-R8BU51-F1
#
_entry.id   AF-R8BU51-F1
#
_cell.length_a   1.000
_cell.length_b   1.000
_cell.length_c   1.000
_cell.angle_alpha   90.00
_cell.angle_beta   90.00
_cell.angle_gamma   90.00
#
_symmetry.space_group_name_H-M   'P 1'
#
loop_
_entity.id
_entity.type
_entity.pdbx_description
1 polymer ?
#
loop_
_entity_poly.entity_id
_entity_poly.type
_entity_poly.pdbx_seq_one_letter_code
_entity_poly.pdbx_strand_id
1 'polypeptide(L)'
;MSALGEGVDFVIGGEGETRPKPGKARERRWQRDLRQGRYGAALDGVLDPAAKDRSPLNVLTLLVALRHRGALRDALEGRDEATVQPVLRWVCAHVIDPRYVSVCVDVGLHLLDLYAEFVGGSAELADGFRLLRRRVSREVERSQIACQTGGMVQSLIMSGAA
;
A
#
# COMPACT_ATOMS: atom_id res chain seq x y z
N MET A 1 30.34 -58.94 22.46
CA MET A 1 29.04 -58.23 22.53
C MET A 1 29.24 -56.90 21.84
N SER A 2 29.12 -56.83 20.50
CA SER A 2 27.86 -56.65 19.75
C SER A 2 27.15 -55.36 20.14
N ALA A 3 26.78 -54.42 19.28
CA ALA A 3 27.04 -54.07 17.89
C ALA A 3 26.43 -52.67 17.73
N LEU A 4 27.17 -51.69 17.21
CA LEU A 4 26.60 -50.40 16.78
C LEU A 4 25.81 -50.64 15.49
N GLY A 5 24.53 -50.27 15.50
CA GLY A 5 23.64 -50.33 14.35
C GLY A 5 24.01 -49.28 13.30
N GLU A 6 24.35 -49.79 12.12
CA GLU A 6 23.95 -49.32 10.79
C GLU A 6 23.95 -47.81 10.53
N GLY A 7 25.07 -47.33 10.00
CA GLY A 7 25.04 -46.38 8.91
C GLY A 7 24.69 -47.13 7.63
N VAL A 8 23.54 -46.81 7.03
CA VAL A 8 23.27 -47.17 5.64
C VAL A 8 23.78 -46.05 4.75
N ASP A 9 24.95 -46.32 4.19
CA ASP A 9 25.50 -45.62 3.06
C ASP A 9 24.76 -46.11 1.80
N PHE A 10 24.07 -45.20 1.11
CA PHE A 10 23.66 -45.42 -0.26
C PHE A 10 24.29 -44.35 -1.14
N VAL A 11 25.50 -44.65 -1.59
CA VAL A 11 26.07 -44.08 -2.80
C VAL A 11 25.57 -44.93 -3.97
N ILE A 12 25.05 -44.27 -5.01
CA ILE A 12 25.49 -44.40 -6.42
C ILE A 12 24.44 -43.72 -7.32
N GLY A 13 24.92 -42.77 -8.13
CA GLY A 13 24.16 -42.20 -9.24
C GLY A 13 24.67 -40.80 -9.57
N GLY A 14 25.78 -40.74 -10.31
CA GLY A 14 26.41 -39.49 -10.71
C GLY A 14 25.48 -38.61 -11.54
N GLU A 15 25.56 -37.31 -11.29
CA GLU A 15 25.56 -36.17 -12.22
C GLU A 15 25.33 -34.91 -11.38
N GLY A 16 26.05 -33.85 -11.70
CA GLY A 16 26.17 -32.66 -10.86
C GLY A 16 24.85 -31.89 -10.72
N GLU A 17 24.01 -32.28 -9.76
CA GLU A 17 22.88 -31.47 -9.34
C GLU A 17 23.37 -30.39 -8.38
N THR A 18 23.81 -29.26 -8.94
CA THR A 18 23.90 -28.01 -8.20
C THR A 18 22.56 -27.74 -7.53
N ARG A 19 22.49 -28.03 -6.23
CA ARG A 19 21.43 -27.58 -5.32
C ARG A 19 21.15 -26.10 -5.65
N PRO A 20 19.97 -25.72 -6.18
CA PRO A 20 19.72 -24.33 -6.50
C PRO A 20 19.77 -23.58 -5.17
N LYS A 21 20.79 -22.70 -5.02
CA LYS A 21 20.80 -21.68 -3.97
C LYS A 21 19.42 -21.02 -4.01
N PRO A 22 18.73 -20.79 -2.87
CA PRO A 22 17.41 -20.15 -2.89
C PRO A 22 17.55 -18.87 -3.70
N GLY A 23 16.99 -18.90 -4.91
CA GLY A 23 17.21 -17.85 -5.89
C GLY A 23 16.74 -16.56 -5.25
N LYS A 24 17.60 -15.54 -5.20
CA LYS A 24 17.18 -14.18 -4.86
C LYS A 24 16.00 -13.89 -5.78
N ALA A 25 14.77 -13.96 -5.24
CA ALA A 25 13.58 -13.56 -5.97
C ALA A 25 13.91 -12.20 -6.55
N ARG A 26 13.83 -12.07 -7.88
CA ARG A 26 14.33 -10.91 -8.61
C ARG A 26 13.66 -9.68 -8.03
N GLU A 27 14.39 -8.93 -7.21
CA GLU A 27 13.85 -7.82 -6.43
C GLU A 27 13.23 -6.82 -7.39
N ARG A 28 11.97 -6.46 -7.15
CA ARG A 28 11.26 -5.51 -8.01
C ARG A 28 11.96 -4.17 -7.95
N ARG A 29 11.95 -3.41 -9.06
CA ARG A 29 12.66 -2.13 -9.17
C ARG A 29 12.35 -1.19 -8.00
N TRP A 30 11.07 -1.07 -7.63
CA TRP A 30 10.61 -0.23 -6.53
C TRP A 30 11.12 -0.70 -5.15
N GLN A 31 11.32 -2.00 -4.94
CA GLN A 31 11.86 -2.55 -3.68
C GLN A 31 13.34 -2.16 -3.52
N ARG A 32 14.09 -2.24 -4.61
CA ARG A 32 15.48 -1.77 -4.65
C ARG A 32 15.58 -0.26 -4.43
N ASP A 33 14.71 0.52 -5.06
CA ASP A 33 14.67 1.98 -4.87
C ASP A 33 14.33 2.35 -3.42
N LEU A 34 13.40 1.63 -2.79
CA LEU A 34 13.05 1.76 -1.37
C LEU A 34 14.22 1.41 -0.43
N ARG A 35 15.07 0.44 -0.79
CA ARG A 35 16.30 0.11 -0.04
C ARG A 35 17.39 1.16 -0.17
N GLN A 36 17.46 1.82 -1.33
CA GLN A 36 18.47 2.82 -1.64
C GLN A 36 18.08 4.23 -1.18
N GLY A 37 16.94 4.39 -0.47
CA GLY A 37 16.46 5.69 0.00
C GLY A 37 15.85 6.57 -1.08
N ARG A 38 15.63 6.04 -2.29
CA ARG A 38 15.01 6.78 -3.40
C ARG A 38 13.50 6.65 -3.34
N TYR A 39 12.89 7.23 -2.32
CA TYR A 39 11.46 7.09 -2.04
C TYR A 39 10.58 7.67 -3.15
N GLY A 40 10.98 8.81 -3.72
CA GLY A 40 10.26 9.45 -4.82
C GLY A 40 10.12 8.53 -6.03
N ALA A 41 11.26 8.03 -6.52
CA ALA A 41 11.34 7.12 -7.66
C ALA A 41 10.68 5.76 -7.41
N ALA A 42 10.68 5.29 -6.16
CA ALA A 42 9.96 4.07 -5.78
C ALA A 42 8.45 4.25 -5.94
N LEU A 43 7.91 5.41 -5.53
CA LEU A 43 6.49 5.74 -5.64
C LEU A 43 6.07 5.88 -7.11
N ASP A 44 6.87 6.54 -7.93
CA ASP A 44 6.60 6.68 -9.36
C ASP A 44 6.62 5.31 -10.07
N GLY A 45 7.57 4.45 -9.70
CA GLY A 45 7.69 3.11 -10.26
C GLY A 45 6.52 2.18 -9.94
N VAL A 46 5.80 2.39 -8.83
CA VAL A 46 4.59 1.60 -8.50
C VAL A 46 3.29 2.23 -9.01
N LEU A 47 3.29 3.55 -9.23
CA LEU A 47 2.14 4.28 -9.77
C LEU A 47 2.10 4.30 -11.30
N ASP A 48 3.20 3.99 -11.97
CA ASP A 48 3.27 3.92 -13.43
C ASP A 48 2.22 2.92 -13.99
N PRO A 49 1.24 3.39 -14.77
CA PRO A 49 0.24 2.52 -15.37
C PRO A 49 0.81 1.51 -16.36
N ALA A 50 2.00 1.75 -16.92
CA ALA A 50 2.68 0.85 -17.85
C ALA A 50 3.51 -0.25 -17.15
N ALA A 51 3.61 -0.23 -15.82
CA ALA A 51 4.38 -1.22 -15.08
C ALA A 51 3.71 -2.62 -15.16
N LYS A 52 4.46 -3.62 -15.63
CA LYS A 52 4.02 -5.03 -15.68
C LYS A 52 3.62 -5.60 -14.30
N ASP A 53 4.17 -5.05 -13.22
CA ASP A 53 3.92 -5.49 -11.84
C ASP A 53 2.89 -4.62 -11.11
N ARG A 54 2.00 -3.93 -11.84
CA ARG A 54 0.98 -3.07 -11.25
C ARG A 54 0.00 -3.89 -10.41
N SER A 55 0.15 -3.78 -9.09
CA SER A 55 -0.78 -4.32 -8.12
C SER A 55 -1.11 -3.24 -7.09
N PRO A 56 -2.39 -2.99 -6.78
CA PRO A 56 -2.79 -2.10 -5.70
C PRO A 56 -2.12 -2.45 -4.37
N LEU A 57 -1.88 -3.75 -4.15
CA LEU A 57 -1.19 -4.25 -2.96
C LEU A 57 0.28 -3.83 -2.92
N ASN A 58 0.95 -3.71 -4.07
CA ASN A 58 2.34 -3.22 -4.11
C ASN A 58 2.42 -1.75 -3.73
N VAL A 59 1.48 -0.93 -4.23
CA VAL A 59 1.40 0.50 -3.87
C VAL A 59 1.11 0.64 -2.39
N LEU A 60 0.13 -0.10 -1.86
CA LEU A 60 -0.17 -0.12 -0.43
C LEU A 60 1.05 -0.55 0.39
N THR A 61 1.73 -1.63 0.00
CA THR A 61 2.92 -2.13 0.71
C THR A 61 4.02 -1.07 0.75
N LEU A 62 4.25 -0.37 -0.36
CA LEU A 62 5.22 0.72 -0.40
C LEU A 62 4.81 1.87 0.52
N LEU A 63 3.57 2.34 0.44
CA LEU A 63 3.08 3.46 1.24
C LEU A 63 3.11 3.14 2.75
N VAL A 64 2.74 1.91 3.13
CA VAL A 64 2.87 1.41 4.50
C VAL A 64 4.32 1.41 4.94
N ALA A 65 5.25 0.91 4.11
CA ALA A 65 6.67 0.92 4.41
C ALA A 65 7.24 2.34 4.56
N LEU A 66 6.80 3.29 3.73
CA LEU A 66 7.18 4.71 3.83
C LEU A 66 6.65 5.34 5.12
N ARG A 67 5.39 5.08 5.47
CA ARG A 67 4.78 5.54 6.72
C ARG A 67 5.56 5.03 7.94
N HIS A 68 5.86 3.73 7.99
CA HIS A 68 6.62 3.16 9.12
C HIS A 68 8.04 3.72 9.25
N ARG A 69 8.63 4.21 8.15
CA ARG A 69 9.97 4.80 8.14
C ARG A 69 9.96 6.31 8.35
N GLY A 70 8.79 6.94 8.45
CA GLY A 70 8.67 8.41 8.47
C GLY A 70 9.07 9.09 7.16
N ALA A 71 9.28 8.34 6.09
CA ALA A 71 9.79 8.81 4.81
C ALA A 71 8.68 9.21 3.82
N LEU A 72 7.42 9.29 4.30
CA LEU A 72 6.28 9.58 3.44
C LEU A 72 6.28 11.03 2.95
N ARG A 73 6.66 11.97 3.83
CA ARG A 73 6.81 13.39 3.48
C ARG A 73 7.94 13.57 2.46
N ASP A 74 9.11 13.01 2.73
CA ASP A 74 10.28 13.03 1.83
C ASP A 74 9.96 12.41 0.46
N ALA A 75 9.10 11.39 0.43
CA ALA A 75 8.67 10.78 -0.82
C ALA A 75 7.74 11.67 -1.64
N LEU A 76 7.00 12.58 -1.00
CA LEU A 76 5.97 13.44 -1.59
C LEU A 76 6.44 14.88 -1.81
N GLU A 77 7.49 15.33 -1.13
CA GLU A 77 8.06 16.68 -1.24
C GLU A 77 8.79 16.90 -2.57
N GLY A 78 8.76 18.15 -3.06
CA GLY A 78 9.50 18.55 -4.27
C GLY A 78 9.02 17.90 -5.57
N ARG A 79 7.74 17.53 -5.65
CA ARG A 79 7.15 16.88 -6.83
C ARG A 79 6.44 17.88 -7.73
N ASP A 80 6.57 17.64 -9.03
CA ASP A 80 5.79 18.36 -10.05
C ASP A 80 4.33 17.92 -10.04
N GLU A 81 3.44 18.83 -10.46
CA GLU A 81 2.00 18.61 -10.57
C GLU A 81 1.66 17.29 -11.31
N ALA A 82 2.37 17.01 -12.40
CA ALA A 82 2.17 15.81 -13.21
C ALA A 82 2.43 14.50 -12.45
N THR A 83 3.30 14.52 -11.44
CA THR A 83 3.64 13.34 -10.62
C THR A 83 2.79 13.25 -9.35
N VAL A 84 2.29 14.38 -8.84
CA VAL A 84 1.36 14.44 -7.70
C VAL A 84 -0.03 13.93 -8.09
N GLN A 85 -0.48 14.26 -9.29
CA GLN A 85 -1.84 13.94 -9.74
C GLN A 85 -2.13 12.41 -9.80
N PRO A 86 -1.22 11.52 -10.25
CA PRO A 86 -1.38 10.07 -10.13
C PRO A 86 -1.52 9.59 -8.68
N VAL A 87 -0.76 10.16 -7.74
CA VAL A 87 -0.86 9.83 -6.31
C VAL A 87 -2.26 10.21 -5.80
N LEU A 88 -2.70 11.42 -6.08
CA LEU A 88 -4.00 11.93 -5.65
C LEU A 88 -5.16 11.11 -6.25
N ARG A 89 -5.06 10.72 -7.53
CA ARG A 89 -6.02 9.82 -8.18
C ARG A 89 -6.04 8.44 -7.52
N TRP A 90 -4.88 7.88 -7.18
CA TRP A 90 -4.78 6.60 -6.50
C TRP A 90 -5.43 6.65 -5.10
N VAL A 91 -5.13 7.69 -4.31
CA VAL A 91 -5.74 7.90 -2.98
C VAL A 91 -7.24 8.03 -3.11
N CYS A 92 -7.72 8.87 -4.03
CA CYS A 92 -9.16 8.99 -4.29
C CYS A 92 -9.77 7.63 -4.62
N ALA A 93 -9.13 6.81 -5.45
CA ALA A 93 -9.67 5.52 -5.87
C ALA A 93 -9.77 4.49 -4.73
N HIS A 94 -8.79 4.49 -3.81
CA HIS A 94 -8.69 3.46 -2.78
C HIS A 94 -9.26 3.86 -1.41
N VAL A 95 -9.60 5.14 -1.20
CA VAL A 95 -10.20 5.62 0.07
C VAL A 95 -11.55 4.98 0.41
N ILE A 96 -12.20 4.33 -0.57
CA ILE A 96 -13.49 3.64 -0.38
C ILE A 96 -13.30 2.25 0.25
N ASP A 97 -12.12 1.63 0.08
CA ASP A 97 -11.85 0.30 0.63
C ASP A 97 -11.28 0.44 2.06
N PRO A 98 -11.96 -0.08 3.10
CA PRO A 98 -11.54 0.01 4.50
C PRO A 98 -10.10 -0.43 4.77
N ARG A 99 -9.56 -1.35 3.95
CA ARG A 99 -8.17 -1.85 4.08
C ARG A 99 -7.13 -0.79 3.77
N TYR A 100 -7.48 0.18 2.92
CA TYR A 100 -6.57 1.22 2.43
C TYR A 100 -6.81 2.57 3.14
N VAL A 101 -7.96 2.75 3.80
CA VAL A 101 -8.36 4.03 4.44
C VAL A 101 -7.25 4.64 5.27
N SER A 102 -6.63 3.89 6.20
CA SER A 102 -5.60 4.46 7.09
C SER A 102 -4.45 5.10 6.31
N VAL A 103 -3.92 4.40 5.31
CA VAL A 103 -2.81 4.87 4.48
C VAL A 103 -3.26 5.99 3.54
N CYS A 104 -4.46 5.88 2.97
CA CYS A 104 -5.02 6.91 2.11
C CYS A 104 -5.25 8.23 2.86
N VAL A 105 -5.68 8.19 4.11
CA VAL A 105 -5.84 9.37 4.96
C VAL A 105 -4.49 10.01 5.26
N ASP A 106 -3.49 9.23 5.68
CA ASP A 106 -2.15 9.74 5.97
C ASP A 106 -1.53 10.43 4.74
N VAL A 107 -1.59 9.76 3.57
CA VAL A 107 -1.11 10.34 2.31
C VAL A 107 -1.92 11.58 1.93
N GLY A 108 -3.24 11.55 2.10
CA GLY A 108 -4.13 12.67 1.80
C GLY A 108 -3.82 13.91 2.63
N LEU A 109 -3.52 13.73 3.92
CA LEU A 109 -3.11 14.82 4.82
C LEU A 109 -1.78 15.42 4.38
N HIS A 110 -0.76 14.59 4.09
CA HIS A 110 0.51 15.10 3.56
C HIS A 110 0.37 15.83 2.23
N LEU A 111 -0.52 15.35 1.33
CA LEU A 111 -0.80 16.03 0.07
C LEU A 111 -1.46 17.39 0.30
N LEU A 112 -2.39 17.50 1.25
CA LEU A 112 -2.99 18.78 1.61
C LEU A 112 -1.95 19.73 2.21
N ASP A 113 -1.14 19.26 3.14
CA ASP A 113 -0.13 20.09 3.81
C ASP A 113 0.93 20.64 2.84
N LEU A 114 1.35 19.84 1.85
CA LEU A 114 2.38 20.22 0.88
C LEU A 114 1.83 21.01 -0.32
N TYR A 115 0.60 20.70 -0.77
CA TYR A 115 0.11 21.17 -2.06
C TYR A 115 -1.15 22.03 -2.00
N ALA A 116 -1.76 22.27 -0.84
CA ALA A 116 -2.97 23.09 -0.73
C ALA A 116 -2.78 24.53 -1.20
N GLU A 117 -1.60 25.13 -1.01
CA GLU A 117 -1.31 26.50 -1.46
C GLU A 117 -1.28 26.63 -2.99
N PHE A 118 -0.88 25.58 -3.70
CA PHE A 118 -0.77 25.57 -5.17
C PHE A 118 -2.09 25.28 -5.89
N VAL A 119 -3.15 24.96 -5.14
CA VAL A 119 -4.48 24.64 -5.70
C VAL A 119 -5.08 25.80 -6.50
N GLY A 120 -4.72 27.04 -6.19
CA GLY A 120 -5.18 28.20 -6.96
C GLY A 120 -4.57 28.30 -8.37
N GLY A 121 -3.39 27.69 -8.59
CA GLY A 121 -2.67 27.73 -9.87
C GLY A 121 -3.03 26.61 -10.84
N SER A 122 -3.62 25.51 -10.35
CA SER A 122 -4.00 24.36 -11.18
C SER A 122 -5.45 23.92 -10.93
N ALA A 123 -6.24 23.96 -12.01
CA ALA A 123 -7.61 23.44 -12.00
C ALA A 123 -7.65 21.91 -11.78
N GLU A 124 -6.68 21.18 -12.33
CA GLU A 124 -6.62 19.73 -12.21
C GLU A 124 -6.35 19.27 -10.79
N LEU A 125 -5.43 19.95 -10.10
CA LEU A 125 -5.12 19.70 -8.70
C LEU A 125 -6.33 20.04 -7.81
N ALA A 126 -6.97 21.18 -8.08
CA ALA A 126 -8.20 21.58 -7.39
C ALA A 126 -9.31 20.55 -7.51
N ASP A 127 -9.54 20.01 -8.71
CA ASP A 127 -10.56 19.00 -8.95
C ASP A 127 -10.23 17.67 -8.28
N GLY A 128 -8.96 17.29 -8.22
CA GLY A 128 -8.49 16.15 -7.44
C GLY A 128 -8.79 16.29 -5.95
N PHE A 129 -8.47 17.43 -5.33
CA PHE A 129 -8.77 17.66 -3.91
C PHE A 129 -10.28 17.77 -3.63
N ARG A 130 -11.05 18.40 -4.53
CA ARG A 130 -12.52 18.39 -4.43
C ARG A 130 -13.08 16.97 -4.51
N LEU A 131 -12.54 16.14 -5.39
CA LEU A 131 -12.93 14.73 -5.49
C LEU A 131 -12.60 13.96 -4.21
N LEU A 132 -11.40 14.17 -3.64
CA LEU A 132 -10.99 13.57 -2.38
C LEU A 132 -11.97 13.94 -1.27
N ARG A 133 -12.25 15.24 -1.09
CA ARG A 133 -13.23 15.73 -0.10
C ARG A 133 -14.60 15.08 -0.29
N ARG A 134 -15.13 15.07 -1.51
CA ARG A 134 -16.43 14.43 -1.80
C ARG A 134 -16.45 12.93 -1.48
N ARG A 135 -15.35 12.20 -1.72
CA ARG A 135 -15.27 10.77 -1.39
C ARG A 135 -15.19 10.56 0.11
N VAL A 136 -14.29 11.26 0.80
CA VAL A 136 -14.16 11.18 2.26
C VAL A 136 -15.47 11.53 2.97
N SER A 137 -16.15 12.61 2.58
CA SER A 137 -17.44 12.98 3.20
C SER A 137 -18.49 11.89 3.05
N ARG A 138 -18.59 11.26 1.87
CA ARG A 138 -19.52 10.14 1.65
C ARG A 138 -19.14 8.89 2.45
N GLU A 139 -17.85 8.58 2.56
CA GLU A 139 -17.41 7.43 3.36
C GLU A 139 -17.62 7.65 4.87
N VAL A 140 -17.50 8.89 5.36
CA VAL A 140 -17.85 9.25 6.75
C VAL A 140 -19.34 9.05 7.00
N GLU A 141 -20.20 9.55 6.11
CA GLU A 141 -21.65 9.35 6.20
C GLU A 141 -22.03 7.87 6.17
N ARG A 142 -21.45 7.10 5.25
CA ARG A 142 -21.62 5.64 5.17
C ARG A 142 -21.20 4.94 6.46
N SER A 143 -20.06 5.33 7.02
CA SER A 143 -19.55 4.77 8.27
C SER A 143 -20.47 5.07 9.44
N GLN A 144 -21.03 6.29 9.50
CA GLN A 144 -21.99 6.68 10.53
C GLN A 144 -23.27 5.83 10.44
N ILE A 145 -23.84 5.67 9.24
CA ILE A 145 -25.04 4.85 9.01
C ILE A 145 -24.77 3.38 9.37
N ALA A 146 -23.59 2.85 8.99
CA ALA A 146 -23.20 1.49 9.32
C ALA A 146 -23.09 1.26 10.83
N CYS A 147 -22.47 2.19 11.58
CA CYS A 147 -22.40 2.14 13.04
C CYS A 147 -23.80 2.19 13.69
N GLN A 148 -24.67 3.09 13.22
CA GLN A 148 -26.04 3.19 13.72
C GLN A 148 -26.83 1.90 13.49
N THR A 149 -26.77 1.36 12.27
CA THR A 149 -27.47 0.12 11.89
C THR A 149 -26.94 -1.07 12.70
N GLY A 150 -25.62 -1.17 12.88
CA GLY A 150 -25.01 -2.18 13.73
C GLY A 150 -25.50 -2.11 15.18
N GLY A 151 -25.59 -0.90 15.74
CA GLY A 151 -26.15 -0.69 17.08
C GLY A 151 -27.62 -1.08 17.20
N MET A 152 -28.44 -0.76 16.19
CA MET A 152 -29.86 -1.17 16.15
C MET A 152 -30.01 -2.70 16.12
N VAL A 153 -29.23 -3.38 15.29
CA VAL A 153 -29.24 -4.85 15.20
C VAL A 153 -28.77 -5.49 16.50
N GLN A 154 -27.73 -4.95 17.13
CA GLN A 154 -27.25 -5.43 18.43
C GLN A 154 -28.33 -5.30 19.52
N SER A 155 -29.07 -4.18 19.53
CA SER A 155 -30.20 -3.98 20.46
C SER A 155 -31.29 -5.05 20.28
N LEU A 156 -31.65 -5.37 19.02
CA LEU A 156 -32.63 -6.42 18.71
C LEU A 156 -32.16 -7.80 19.18
N ILE A 157 -30.89 -8.15 18.96
CA ILE A 157 -30.33 -9.43 19.40
C ILE A 157 -30.36 -9.53 20.93
N MET A 158 -29.97 -8.48 21.64
CA MET A 158 -29.98 -8.46 23.10
C MET A 158 -31.40 -8.55 23.67
N SER A 159 -32.38 -7.89 23.03
CA SER A 159 -33.80 -7.95 23.44
C SER A 159 -34.47 -9.29 23.11
N GLY A 160 -34.04 -10.00 22.06
CA GLY A 160 -34.58 -11.30 21.68
C GLY A 160 -33.92 -12.50 22.37
N ALA A 161 -32.82 -12.26 23.09
CA ALA A 161 -32.14 -13.26 23.93
C ALA A 161 -32.60 -13.22 25.40
N ALA A 162 -33.52 -12.33 25.75
CA ALA A 162 -34.22 -12.24 27.03
C ALA A 162 -35.63 -12.85 26.91
#